data_AF-A0A0F2I988-F1
#
_entry.id   AF-A0A0F2I988-F1
#
_cell.length_a   1.000
_cell.length_b   1.000
_cell.length_c   1.000
_cell.angle_alpha   90.00
_cell.angle_beta   90.00
_cell.angle_gamma   90.00
#
_symmetry.space_group_name_H-M   'P 1'
#
loop_
_entity.id
_entity.type
_entity.pdbx_description
1 polymer ?
#
loop_
_entity_poly.entity_id
_entity_poly.type
_entity_poly.pdbx_seq_one_letter_code
_entity_poly.pdbx_strand_id
1 'polypeptide(L)'
;MKKFLFLLAAFLLSACQPLQQIRQEEILVAVGYASISEQTGRNDEEKRVRAMRASKIDAYRELAEQVYGMRVSGRAQLEDQRLGVENTSGAVDGVIRGAEVVRSYPVGDSYVTELRLDIRKMDKLRDYGEVQQVPEKRQQTLF
;
A
#
# COMPACT_ATOMS: atom_id res chain seq x y z
N MET A 1 54.61 -12.98 -22.50
CA MET A 1 54.55 -11.69 -21.76
C MET A 1 53.47 -10.74 -22.28
N LYS A 2 53.41 -10.41 -23.59
CA LYS A 2 52.38 -9.50 -24.15
C LYS A 2 50.91 -9.95 -23.96
N LYS A 3 50.61 -11.25 -24.02
CA LYS A 3 49.25 -11.79 -23.76
C LYS A 3 48.80 -11.63 -22.30
N PHE A 4 49.75 -11.69 -21.35
CA PHE A 4 49.49 -11.50 -19.92
C PHE A 4 49.20 -10.03 -19.60
N LEU A 5 49.90 -9.12 -20.28
CA LEU A 5 49.68 -7.67 -20.19
C LEU A 5 48.26 -7.28 -20.68
N PHE A 6 47.79 -7.92 -21.75
CA PHE A 6 46.45 -7.70 -22.29
C PHE A 6 45.34 -8.20 -21.36
N LEU A 7 45.53 -9.35 -20.71
CA LEU A 7 44.59 -9.89 -19.73
C LEU A 7 44.50 -9.03 -18.46
N LEU A 8 45.64 -8.49 -17.99
CA LEU A 8 45.67 -7.60 -16.83
C LEU A 8 44.96 -6.26 -17.11
N ALA A 9 45.14 -5.71 -18.31
CA ALA A 9 44.48 -4.47 -18.73
C ALA A 9 42.95 -4.63 -18.87
N ALA A 10 42.49 -5.79 -19.36
CA ALA A 10 41.06 -6.10 -19.44
C ALA A 10 40.41 -6.21 -18.05
N PHE A 11 41.11 -6.76 -17.06
CA PHE A 11 40.62 -6.90 -15.68
C PHE A 11 40.52 -5.55 -14.94
N LEU A 12 41.41 -4.61 -15.28
CA LEU A 12 41.38 -3.25 -14.73
C LEU A 12 40.23 -2.41 -15.30
N LEU A 13 39.77 -2.68 -16.53
CA LEU A 13 38.66 -1.96 -17.17
C LEU A 13 37.28 -2.41 -16.67
N SER A 14 37.14 -3.60 -16.07
CA SER A 14 35.88 -4.07 -15.48
C SER A 14 35.60 -3.52 -14.07
N ALA A 15 36.54 -2.78 -13.46
CA ALA A 15 36.38 -2.24 -12.11
C ALA A 15 35.51 -0.97 -12.03
N CYS A 16 35.19 -0.36 -13.17
CA CYS A 16 34.31 0.81 -13.24
C CYS A 16 32.89 0.42 -13.64
N GLN A 17 32.26 -0.51 -12.91
CA GLN A 17 30.80 -0.60 -12.95
C GLN A 17 30.24 0.42 -11.96
N PRO A 18 29.42 1.39 -12.39
CA PRO A 18 28.72 2.24 -11.45
C PRO A 18 27.72 1.36 -10.70
N LEU A 19 27.97 1.13 -9.40
CA LEU A 19 26.95 0.69 -8.45
C LEU A 19 25.94 1.83 -8.24
N GLN A 20 25.29 2.29 -9.32
CA GLN A 20 24.00 2.95 -9.19
C GLN A 20 23.00 1.84 -8.88
N GLN A 21 23.01 1.39 -7.63
CA GLN A 21 21.87 0.74 -7.05
C GLN A 21 20.75 1.77 -7.17
N ILE A 22 19.90 1.61 -8.18
CA ILE A 22 18.68 2.38 -8.34
C ILE A 22 17.97 2.19 -7.02
N ARG A 23 18.03 3.21 -6.16
CA ARG A 23 17.35 3.21 -4.88
C ARG A 23 15.90 3.46 -5.23
N GLN A 24 15.26 2.43 -5.77
CA GLN A 24 13.86 2.46 -6.12
C GLN A 24 13.15 2.69 -4.80
N GLU A 25 12.70 3.91 -4.57
CA GLU A 25 11.89 4.22 -3.41
C GLU A 25 10.60 3.46 -3.64
N GLU A 26 10.45 2.33 -2.96
CA GLU A 26 9.25 1.49 -2.96
C GLU A 26 8.15 2.22 -2.18
N ILE A 27 7.73 3.36 -2.71
CA ILE A 27 6.66 4.18 -2.19
C ILE A 27 5.45 3.92 -3.07
N LEU A 28 4.38 3.39 -2.48
CA LEU A 28 3.07 3.33 -3.12
C LEU A 28 2.24 4.55 -2.73
N VAL A 29 1.42 4.99 -3.68
CA VAL A 29 0.48 6.10 -3.49
C VAL A 29 -0.89 5.62 -3.93
N ALA A 30 -1.91 5.98 -3.16
CA ALA A 30 -3.30 5.66 -3.45
C ALA A 30 -4.19 6.88 -3.20
N VAL A 31 -5.27 7.01 -3.97
CA VAL A 31 -6.13 8.20 -3.91
C VAL A 31 -7.59 7.77 -3.88
N GLY A 32 -8.23 7.97 -2.74
CA GLY A 32 -9.64 7.62 -2.59
C GLY A 32 -10.57 8.82 -2.75
N TYR A 33 -11.78 8.54 -3.22
CA TYR A 33 -12.81 9.52 -3.50
C TYR A 33 -14.12 9.18 -2.79
N ALA A 34 -14.88 10.19 -2.40
CA ALA A 34 -16.26 10.00 -1.95
C ALA A 34 -17.09 11.26 -2.17
N SER A 35 -18.28 11.13 -2.77
CA SER A 35 -19.22 12.26 -2.90
C SER A 35 -19.75 12.67 -1.52
N ILE A 36 -19.81 13.98 -1.28
CA ILE A 36 -20.37 14.61 -0.09
C ILE A 36 -21.90 14.56 -0.13
N SER A 37 -22.50 14.88 -1.28
CA SER A 37 -23.96 14.91 -1.44
C SER A 37 -24.61 13.54 -1.21
N GLU A 38 -23.93 12.47 -1.61
CA GLU A 38 -24.36 11.07 -1.42
C GLU A 38 -24.25 10.57 0.03
N GLN A 39 -23.49 11.26 0.89
CA GLN A 39 -23.39 10.84 2.29
C GLN A 39 -24.68 11.14 3.04
N THR A 40 -25.10 10.18 3.86
CA THR A 40 -26.15 10.40 4.86
C THR A 40 -25.61 11.30 5.97
N GLY A 41 -26.40 12.21 6.52
CA GLY A 41 -25.96 13.10 7.60
C GLY A 41 -27.06 14.08 7.98
N ARG A 42 -27.04 14.59 9.23
CA ARG A 42 -28.06 15.54 9.70
C ARG A 42 -27.89 16.94 9.14
N ASN A 43 -26.65 17.31 8.82
CA ASN A 43 -26.28 18.58 8.21
C ASN A 43 -25.09 18.38 7.25
N ASP A 44 -24.79 19.41 6.46
CA ASP A 44 -23.74 19.35 5.43
C ASP A 44 -22.34 19.12 6.03
N GLU A 45 -22.07 19.64 7.23
CA GLU A 45 -20.79 19.38 7.90
C GLU A 45 -20.64 17.91 8.30
N GLU A 46 -21.70 17.26 8.78
CA GLU A 46 -21.68 15.83 9.08
C GLU A 46 -21.50 15.01 7.80
N LYS A 47 -22.15 15.40 6.70
CA LYS A 47 -21.94 14.77 5.39
C LYS A 47 -20.50 14.89 4.92
N ARG A 48 -19.88 16.08 5.06
CA ARG A 48 -18.46 16.30 4.72
C ARG A 48 -17.52 15.44 5.55
N VAL A 49 -17.73 15.35 6.86
CA VAL A 49 -16.91 14.49 7.74
C VAL A 49 -17.06 13.02 7.35
N ARG A 50 -18.27 12.57 6.99
CA ARG A 50 -18.50 11.21 6.50
C ARG A 50 -17.84 10.97 5.15
N ALA A 51 -17.90 11.93 4.23
CA ALA A 51 -17.24 11.84 2.92
C ALA A 51 -15.72 11.78 3.06
N MET A 52 -15.14 12.58 3.96
CA MET A 52 -13.72 12.50 4.30
C MET A 52 -13.35 11.10 4.82
N ARG A 53 -14.18 10.49 5.68
CA ARG A 53 -13.93 9.12 6.17
C ARG A 53 -14.08 8.07 5.07
N ALA A 54 -15.12 8.19 4.24
CA ALA A 54 -15.38 7.30 3.11
C ALA A 54 -14.24 7.35 2.09
N SER A 55 -13.80 8.54 1.68
CA SER A 55 -12.65 8.72 0.78
C SER A 55 -11.36 8.13 1.36
N LYS A 56 -11.15 8.23 2.67
CA LYS A 56 -10.02 7.57 3.33
C LYS A 56 -10.10 6.04 3.23
N ILE A 57 -11.28 5.45 3.46
CA ILE A 57 -11.48 4.00 3.34
C ILE A 57 -11.24 3.54 1.90
N ASP A 58 -11.76 4.29 0.92
CA ASP A 58 -11.55 4.02 -0.49
C ASP A 58 -10.06 4.07 -0.88
N ALA A 59 -9.31 5.06 -0.37
CA ALA A 59 -7.87 5.14 -0.58
C ALA A 59 -7.12 3.93 0.00
N TYR A 60 -7.55 3.45 1.19
CA TYR A 60 -6.99 2.23 1.77
C TYR A 60 -7.31 0.98 0.95
N ARG A 61 -8.51 0.90 0.36
CA ARG A 61 -8.90 -0.18 -0.55
C ARG A 61 -8.00 -0.19 -1.77
N GLU A 62 -7.83 0.94 -2.45
CA GLU A 62 -6.92 1.06 -3.60
C GLU A 62 -5.48 0.66 -3.23
N LEU A 63 -5.00 1.11 -2.07
CA LEU A 63 -3.67 0.73 -1.59
C LEU A 63 -3.57 -0.78 -1.33
N ALA A 64 -4.64 -1.39 -0.79
CA ALA A 64 -4.70 -2.82 -0.54
C ALA A 64 -4.63 -3.61 -1.85
N GLU A 65 -5.33 -3.13 -2.88
CA GLU A 65 -5.33 -3.72 -4.21
C GLU A 65 -3.94 -3.64 -4.87
N GLN A 66 -3.22 -2.53 -4.69
CA GLN A 66 -1.84 -2.41 -5.16
C GLN A 66 -0.88 -3.35 -4.44
N VAL A 67 -1.07 -3.60 -3.14
CA VAL A 67 -0.19 -4.43 -2.31
C VAL A 67 -0.49 -5.92 -2.46
N TYR A 68 -1.75 -6.32 -2.39
CA TYR A 68 -2.17 -7.72 -2.32
C TYR A 68 -2.84 -8.23 -3.60
N GLY A 69 -3.18 -7.34 -4.53
CA GLY A 69 -3.97 -7.66 -5.72
C GLY A 69 -5.47 -7.75 -5.45
N MET A 70 -6.24 -7.94 -6.52
CA MET A 70 -7.68 -8.19 -6.48
C MET A 70 -7.99 -9.64 -6.84
N ARG A 71 -8.84 -10.30 -6.05
CA ARG A 71 -9.37 -11.60 -6.41
C ARG A 71 -10.61 -11.43 -7.29
N VAL A 72 -10.50 -11.81 -8.56
CA VAL A 72 -11.62 -11.82 -9.51
C VAL A 72 -12.18 -13.25 -9.64
N SER A 73 -13.40 -13.50 -9.17
CA SER A 73 -14.06 -14.79 -9.40
C SER A 73 -14.87 -14.76 -10.70
N GLY A 74 -14.63 -15.71 -11.61
CA GLY A 74 -15.18 -15.74 -12.98
C GLY A 74 -16.68 -15.97 -13.15
N ARG A 75 -17.52 -15.66 -12.16
CA ARG A 75 -18.99 -15.56 -12.30
C ARG A 75 -19.47 -14.11 -12.45
N ALA A 76 -18.57 -13.19 -12.79
CA ALA A 76 -18.95 -11.86 -13.24
C ALA A 76 -19.62 -12.02 -14.62
N GLN A 77 -20.96 -12.02 -14.63
CA GLN A 77 -21.77 -11.98 -15.85
C GLN A 77 -21.37 -10.73 -16.64
N LEU A 78 -20.78 -10.94 -17.82
CA LEU A 78 -20.48 -9.94 -18.85
C LEU A 78 -21.78 -9.41 -19.50
N GLU A 79 -22.82 -9.13 -18.72
CA GLU A 79 -24.15 -8.81 -19.26
C GLU A 79 -24.45 -7.31 -19.29
N ASP A 80 -23.66 -6.46 -18.62
CA ASP A 80 -23.97 -5.02 -18.63
C ASP A 80 -22.72 -4.13 -18.61
N GLN A 81 -22.03 -4.07 -19.75
CA GLN A 81 -21.01 -3.07 -20.06
C GLN A 81 -21.65 -1.69 -20.36
N ARG A 82 -22.71 -1.34 -19.63
CA ARG A 82 -23.38 -0.03 -19.64
C ARG A 82 -23.33 0.56 -18.25
N LEU A 83 -22.19 1.15 -17.88
CA LEU A 83 -22.02 2.17 -16.81
C LEU A 83 -23.12 2.15 -15.72
N GLY A 84 -23.28 1.00 -15.08
CA GLY A 84 -24.23 0.75 -14.01
C GLY A 84 -23.45 0.13 -12.88
N VAL A 85 -23.73 0.57 -11.65
CA VAL A 85 -22.97 0.30 -10.42
C VAL A 85 -22.46 -1.14 -10.38
N GLU A 86 -21.20 -1.35 -10.73
CA GLU A 86 -20.52 -2.63 -10.63
C GLU A 86 -20.28 -2.92 -9.15
N ASN A 87 -21.04 -3.84 -8.58
CA ASN A 87 -20.73 -4.44 -7.29
C ASN A 87 -19.63 -5.50 -7.47
N THR A 88 -18.45 -5.08 -7.93
CA THR A 88 -17.25 -5.93 -7.99
C THR A 88 -16.77 -6.16 -6.56
N SER A 89 -17.15 -7.30 -5.99
CA SER A 89 -16.72 -7.73 -4.65
C SER A 89 -15.32 -8.34 -4.69
N GLY A 90 -14.31 -7.51 -4.93
CA GLY A 90 -12.91 -7.88 -4.71
C GLY A 90 -12.63 -7.90 -3.22
N ALA A 91 -12.63 -9.08 -2.59
CA ALA A 91 -12.17 -9.21 -1.20
C ALA A 91 -10.63 -9.11 -1.18
N VAL A 92 -10.09 -8.05 -0.57
CA VAL A 92 -8.65 -7.93 -0.30
C VAL A 92 -8.37 -8.47 1.09
N ASP A 93 -7.75 -9.65 1.16
CA ASP A 93 -7.39 -10.31 2.42
C ASP A 93 -5.98 -9.87 2.85
N GLY A 94 -5.88 -8.79 3.63
CA GLY A 94 -4.59 -8.31 4.12
C GLY A 94 -4.70 -7.11 5.07
N VAL A 95 -3.68 -6.91 5.91
CA VAL A 95 -3.59 -5.76 6.82
C VAL A 95 -2.45 -4.85 6.36
N ILE A 96 -2.80 -3.68 5.82
CA ILE A 96 -1.81 -2.67 5.47
C ILE A 96 -1.33 -1.96 6.73
N ARG A 97 -0.02 -1.99 6.99
CA ARG A 97 0.61 -1.33 8.14
C ARG A 97 1.53 -0.21 7.68
N GLY A 98 1.49 0.92 8.38
CA GLY A 98 2.42 2.03 8.11
C GLY A 98 2.04 2.96 6.95
N ALA A 99 0.80 2.87 6.43
CA ALA A 99 0.28 3.85 5.49
C ALA A 99 0.02 5.20 6.17
N GLU A 100 0.37 6.28 5.49
CA GLU A 100 0.28 7.66 5.96
C GLU A 100 -0.70 8.44 5.10
N VAL A 101 -1.58 9.23 5.74
CA VAL A 101 -2.42 10.20 5.03
C VAL A 101 -1.56 11.41 4.70
N VAL A 102 -1.32 11.66 3.42
CA VAL A 102 -0.56 12.83 2.97
C VAL A 102 -1.44 14.08 3.04
N ARG A 103 -2.67 13.97 2.52
CA ARG A 103 -3.64 15.06 2.51
C ARG A 103 -5.06 14.55 2.29
N SER A 104 -6.02 15.33 2.76
CA SER A 104 -7.45 15.09 2.61
C SER A 104 -8.15 16.43 2.36
N TYR A 105 -8.76 16.61 1.20
CA TYR A 105 -9.35 17.90 0.80
C TYR A 105 -10.59 17.72 -0.10
N PRO A 106 -11.55 18.65 -0.05
CA PRO A 106 -12.71 18.63 -0.96
C PRO A 106 -12.36 19.19 -2.35
N VAL A 107 -12.96 18.61 -3.38
CA VAL A 107 -12.92 19.05 -4.79
C VAL A 107 -14.33 18.96 -5.37
N GLY A 108 -15.00 20.10 -5.52
CA GLY A 108 -16.40 20.14 -5.95
C GLY A 108 -17.29 19.42 -4.94
N ASP A 109 -18.05 18.42 -5.41
CA ASP A 109 -18.89 17.56 -4.55
C ASP A 109 -18.13 16.38 -3.94
N SER A 110 -16.89 16.11 -4.36
CA SER A 110 -16.13 14.96 -3.89
C SER A 110 -15.13 15.34 -2.80
N TYR A 111 -14.91 14.44 -1.84
CA TYR A 111 -13.79 14.49 -0.93
C TYR A 111 -12.69 13.57 -1.44
N VAL A 112 -11.45 14.07 -1.48
CA VAL A 112 -10.28 13.35 -1.97
C VAL A 112 -9.31 13.09 -0.82
N THR A 113 -8.82 11.87 -0.68
CA THR A 113 -7.80 11.51 0.31
C THR A 113 -6.64 10.80 -0.35
N GLU A 114 -5.43 11.29 -0.13
CA GLU A 114 -4.19 10.73 -0.66
C GLU A 114 -3.42 10.01 0.44
N LEU A 115 -3.09 8.75 0.18
CA LEU A 115 -2.28 7.91 1.04
C LEU A 115 -0.90 7.67 0.41
N ARG A 116 0.08 7.47 1.28
CA ARG A 116 1.43 7.06 0.93
C ARG A 116 1.87 5.89 1.80
N LEU A 117 2.55 4.92 1.22
CA LEU A 117 3.07 3.74 1.92
C LEU A 117 4.52 3.50 1.50
N ASP A 118 5.46 3.50 2.45
CA ASP A 118 6.81 2.96 2.22
C ASP A 118 6.77 1.45 2.49
N ILE A 119 7.01 0.63 1.46
CA ILE A 119 6.96 -0.83 1.54
C ILE A 119 7.97 -1.37 2.55
N ARG A 120 9.16 -0.78 2.64
CA ARG A 120 10.19 -1.23 3.60
C ARG A 120 9.76 -0.96 5.03
N LYS A 121 9.04 0.16 5.26
CA LYS A 121 8.43 0.45 6.57
C LYS A 121 7.30 -0.54 6.86
N MET A 122 6.45 -0.82 5.88
CA MET A 122 5.38 -1.80 6.01
C MET A 122 5.93 -3.18 6.38
N ASP A 123 6.94 -3.68 5.67
CA ASP A 123 7.53 -5.00 5.91
C ASP A 123 8.14 -5.10 7.30
N LYS A 124 8.87 -4.07 7.74
CA LYS A 124 9.33 -4.00 9.14
C LYS A 124 8.17 -4.10 10.14
N LEU A 125 7.06 -3.39 9.88
CA LEU A 125 5.86 -3.42 10.74
C LEU A 125 5.05 -4.72 10.63
N ARG A 126 5.25 -5.51 9.58
CA ARG A 126 4.65 -6.84 9.46
C ARG A 126 5.23 -7.79 10.50
N ASP A 127 6.54 -7.78 10.65
CA ASP A 127 7.30 -8.66 11.55
C ASP A 127 6.99 -8.40 13.04
N TYR A 128 6.76 -7.14 13.45
CA TYR A 128 6.40 -6.82 14.84
C TYR A 128 5.03 -7.33 15.29
N GLY A 129 4.17 -7.74 14.35
CA GLY A 129 2.85 -8.28 14.67
C GLY A 129 2.84 -9.79 14.94
N GLU A 130 3.95 -10.49 14.72
CA GLU A 130 4.10 -11.86 15.20
C GLU A 130 4.26 -11.81 16.71
N VAL A 131 3.34 -12.46 17.44
CA VAL A 131 3.41 -12.56 18.89
C VAL A 131 4.72 -13.28 19.23
N GLN A 132 5.77 -12.54 19.58
CA GLN A 132 6.94 -13.13 20.20
C GLN A 132 6.44 -13.77 21.50
N GLN A 133 6.32 -15.10 21.50
CA GLN A 133 6.02 -15.84 22.71
C GLN A 133 7.17 -15.57 23.68
N VAL A 134 6.93 -14.70 24.67
CA VAL A 134 7.89 -14.45 25.73
C VAL A 134 8.09 -15.79 26.43
N PRO A 135 9.30 -16.38 26.39
CA PRO A 135 9.52 -17.65 27.06
C PRO A 135 9.23 -17.45 28.54
N GLU A 136 8.23 -18.17 29.03
CA GLU A 136 7.83 -18.16 30.43
C GLU A 136 9.00 -18.78 31.22
N LYS A 137 9.93 -17.93 31.67
CA LYS A 137 10.95 -18.36 32.62
C LYS A 137 10.21 -18.79 33.86
N ARG A 138 10.01 -20.10 33.98
CA ARG A 138 9.52 -20.80 35.17
C ARG A 138 10.34 -20.27 36.35
N GLN A 139 9.75 -19.34 37.10
CA GLN A 139 10.28 -18.92 38.38
C GLN A 139 10.11 -20.14 39.30
N GLN A 140 11.10 -21.03 39.31
CA GLN A 140 11.31 -21.93 40.43
C GLN A 140 11.75 -21.05 41.58
N THR A 141 10.78 -20.46 42.28
CA THR A 141 11.03 -19.93 43.62
C THR A 141 11.36 -21.12 44.51
N LEU A 142 12.65 -21.26 44.79
CA LEU A 142 13.18 -22.12 45.84
C LEU A 142 12.70 -21.54 47.18
N PHE A 143 11.61 -22.09 47.70
CA PHE A 143 11.26 -22.02 49.11
C PHE A 143 10.97 -23.44 49.59
#